data_AF-A0A8C4PX65-F1
#
_entry.id   AF-A0A8C4PX65-F1
#
_cell.length_a   1.000
_cell.length_b   1.000
_cell.length_c   1.000
_cell.angle_alpha   90.00
_cell.angle_beta   90.00
_cell.angle_gamma   90.00
#
_symmetry.space_group_name_H-M   'P 1'
#
loop_
_entity.id
_entity.type
_entity.pdbx_description
1 polymer ?
#
loop_
_entity_poly.entity_id
_entity_poly.type
_entity_poly.pdbx_seq_one_letter_code
_entity_poly.pdbx_strand_id
1 'polypeptide(L)'
;MLLLLLVVVFAARGQGNRPLGPFLLHHEGLTYDTVALHRHHKRAQRTTPSSQPLALAFRAYGRDFRLRLKRDSSMFTEDFTLETTEGVTTQELSHLYSGHLEGENGSFCHGAITDGRFEGILKTNSGMFYIEPVERYSGPQPLPYHSIIYHQKHVETFLQLDLILAVFPAGPDWPGGCVNDSVLDRMRRSMNQRMHLNRGRRLNTETTCLLHISVDHLFYKRFGSRKAVTTQVRMTSVENILCHNCDNTRAERYAPPSYTTHKFGVISIQRMGRNPPS
;
A
#
# COMPACT_ATOMS: atom_id res chain seq x y z
N MET A 1 -16.09 -37.40 -44.67
CA MET A 1 -16.74 -36.08 -44.52
C MET A 1 -17.33 -35.94 -43.10
N LEU A 2 -16.63 -36.42 -42.06
CA LEU A 2 -16.05 -35.52 -41.04
C LEU A 2 -15.61 -34.16 -41.60
N LEU A 3 -16.45 -33.12 -41.46
CA LEU A 3 -16.07 -31.70 -41.29
C LEU A 3 -17.35 -30.84 -41.30
N LEU A 4 -17.98 -30.71 -40.12
CA LEU A 4 -18.98 -29.70 -39.75
C LEU A 4 -19.27 -29.87 -38.24
N LEU A 5 -18.22 -29.89 -37.39
CA LEU A 5 -17.80 -28.74 -36.57
C LEU A 5 -19.00 -28.09 -35.84
N LEU A 6 -19.39 -28.56 -34.64
CA LEU A 6 -18.78 -28.24 -33.34
C LEU A 6 -18.49 -26.74 -33.13
N VAL A 7 -19.50 -25.87 -33.12
CA VAL A 7 -19.46 -24.61 -32.34
C VAL A 7 -20.88 -24.18 -31.91
N VAL A 8 -21.49 -24.91 -30.98
CA VAL A 8 -22.44 -24.30 -30.02
C VAL A 8 -21.99 -24.69 -28.62
N VAL A 9 -20.72 -24.39 -28.32
CA VAL A 9 -20.33 -24.16 -26.93
C VAL A 9 -20.77 -22.73 -26.66
N PHE A 10 -21.75 -22.59 -25.78
CA PHE A 10 -22.08 -21.34 -25.11
C PHE A 10 -20.78 -20.72 -24.59
N ALA A 11 -20.20 -19.82 -25.38
CA ALA A 11 -19.24 -18.88 -24.87
C ALA A 11 -20.06 -17.91 -24.02
N ALA A 12 -20.28 -18.27 -22.75
CA ALA A 12 -20.31 -17.29 -21.68
C ALA A 12 -18.93 -16.61 -21.73
N ARG A 13 -18.78 -15.68 -22.68
CA ARG A 13 -17.70 -14.72 -22.69
C ARG A 13 -17.88 -13.94 -21.40
N GLY A 14 -17.11 -14.34 -20.38
CA GLY A 14 -16.88 -13.51 -19.21
C GLY A 14 -16.62 -12.10 -19.73
N GLN A 15 -17.37 -11.14 -19.21
CA GLN A 15 -17.28 -9.74 -19.61
C GLN A 15 -15.81 -9.36 -19.65
N GLY A 16 -15.27 -9.23 -20.87
CA GLY A 16 -13.90 -8.80 -21.08
C GLY A 16 -13.81 -7.40 -20.51
N ASN A 17 -13.14 -7.29 -19.36
CA ASN A 17 -13.02 -6.04 -18.63
C ASN A 17 -12.39 -5.00 -19.56
N ARG A 18 -13.07 -3.85 -19.75
CA ARG A 18 -12.47 -2.69 -20.41
C ARG A 18 -11.23 -2.29 -19.60
N PRO A 19 -10.09 -1.98 -20.24
CA PRO A 19 -8.91 -1.55 -19.51
C PRO A 19 -9.24 -0.28 -18.71
N LEU A 20 -9.08 -0.35 -17.38
CA LEU A 20 -9.32 0.78 -16.46
C LEU A 20 -8.18 1.83 -16.49
N GLY A 21 -7.15 1.55 -17.27
CA GLY A 21 -6.00 2.41 -17.53
C GLY A 21 -4.99 1.64 -18.39
N PRO A 22 -3.93 2.31 -18.88
CA PRO A 22 -2.95 1.69 -19.77
C PRO A 22 -2.08 0.62 -19.05
N PHE A 23 -2.03 0.64 -17.72
CA PHE A 23 -1.10 -0.19 -16.93
C PHE A 23 -1.70 -1.49 -16.40
N LEU A 24 -3.04 -1.56 -16.30
CA LEU A 24 -3.75 -2.73 -15.78
C LEU A 24 -4.24 -3.58 -16.94
N LEU A 25 -3.49 -4.65 -17.23
CA LEU A 25 -3.82 -5.61 -18.27
C LEU A 25 -5.10 -6.38 -17.95
N HIS A 26 -5.26 -6.73 -16.68
CA HIS A 26 -6.38 -7.52 -16.23
C HIS A 26 -6.67 -7.32 -14.73
N HIS A 27 -7.93 -7.05 -14.46
CA HIS A 27 -8.51 -6.96 -13.12
C HIS A 27 -9.82 -7.72 -13.09
N GLU A 28 -10.35 -7.98 -11.90
CA GLU A 28 -11.73 -8.37 -11.68
C GLU A 28 -12.44 -7.32 -10.81
N GLY A 29 -13.75 -7.18 -11.01
CA GLY A 29 -14.58 -6.36 -10.12
C GLY A 29 -14.83 -7.09 -8.81
N LEU A 30 -14.78 -6.35 -7.69
CA LEU A 30 -15.11 -6.84 -6.36
C LEU A 30 -16.37 -6.17 -5.83
N THR A 31 -17.28 -7.02 -5.35
CA THR A 31 -18.49 -6.61 -4.65
C THR A 31 -18.64 -7.46 -3.38
N TYR A 32 -18.86 -6.81 -2.25
CA TYR A 32 -19.22 -7.40 -0.96
C TYR A 32 -20.10 -6.43 -0.17
N ASP A 33 -20.68 -6.86 0.95
CA ASP A 33 -21.54 -6.01 1.77
C ASP A 33 -20.72 -4.94 2.51
N THR A 34 -20.61 -3.76 1.88
CA THR A 34 -19.90 -2.60 2.43
C THR A 34 -20.58 -2.05 3.69
N VAL A 35 -21.90 -2.18 3.81
CA VAL A 35 -22.66 -1.72 4.97
C VAL A 35 -22.35 -2.59 6.20
N ALA A 36 -22.33 -3.91 6.02
CA ALA A 36 -21.93 -4.84 7.06
C ALA A 36 -20.45 -4.64 7.45
N LEU A 37 -19.56 -4.48 6.47
CA LEU A 37 -18.14 -4.23 6.74
C LEU A 37 -17.93 -2.92 7.51
N HIS A 38 -18.64 -1.86 7.13
CA HIS A 38 -18.60 -0.58 7.84
C HIS A 38 -19.08 -0.73 9.29
N ARG A 39 -20.19 -1.43 9.52
CA ARG A 39 -20.71 -1.69 10.87
C ARG A 39 -19.71 -2.47 11.72
N HIS A 40 -19.09 -3.50 11.17
CA HIS A 40 -18.04 -4.27 11.85
C HIS A 40 -16.82 -3.41 12.16
N HIS A 41 -16.38 -2.57 11.24
CA HIS A 41 -15.29 -1.62 11.45
C HIS A 41 -15.60 -0.65 12.59
N LYS A 42 -16.78 -0.01 12.59
CA LYS A 42 -17.23 0.89 13.68
C LYS A 42 -17.32 0.19 15.03
N ARG A 43 -17.75 -1.07 15.06
CA ARG A 43 -17.76 -1.87 16.29
C ARG A 43 -16.33 -2.17 16.76
N ALA A 44 -15.46 -2.60 15.86
CA ALA A 44 -14.06 -2.89 16.16
C ALA A 44 -13.32 -1.66 16.70
N GLN A 45 -13.67 -0.45 16.23
CA GLN A 45 -13.14 0.81 16.74
C GLN A 45 -13.45 1.04 18.23
N ARG A 46 -14.63 0.63 18.68
CA ARG A 46 -15.11 0.81 20.06
C ARG A 46 -14.58 -0.24 21.03
N THR A 47 -14.11 -1.37 20.54
CA THR A 47 -13.54 -2.45 21.35
C THR A 47 -12.02 -2.34 21.43
N THR A 48 -11.38 -2.92 22.44
CA THR A 48 -9.92 -3.01 22.51
C THR A 48 -9.33 -3.73 21.28
N PRO A 49 -8.12 -3.36 20.81
CA PRO A 49 -7.49 -3.96 19.62
C PRO A 49 -7.30 -5.48 19.66
N SER A 50 -7.33 -6.11 20.85
CA SER A 50 -7.24 -7.57 21.01
C SER A 50 -8.58 -8.31 20.84
N SER A 51 -9.66 -7.62 20.45
CA SER A 51 -10.95 -8.23 20.14
C SER A 51 -10.89 -9.19 18.95
N GLN A 52 -11.94 -9.97 18.73
CA GLN A 52 -12.00 -10.96 17.64
C GLN A 52 -11.66 -10.32 16.27
N PRO A 53 -10.92 -11.03 15.40
CA PRO A 53 -10.58 -10.54 14.07
C PRO A 53 -11.85 -10.20 13.26
N LEU A 54 -11.83 -9.05 12.60
CA LEU A 54 -12.84 -8.69 11.62
C LEU A 54 -12.70 -9.62 10.41
N ALA A 55 -13.80 -10.27 10.02
CA ALA A 55 -13.83 -11.15 8.85
C ALA A 55 -14.28 -10.38 7.61
N LEU A 56 -13.57 -10.55 6.50
CA LEU A 56 -13.98 -10.09 5.17
C LEU A 56 -13.86 -11.25 4.18
N ALA A 57 -14.94 -11.57 3.48
CA ALA A 57 -14.93 -12.61 2.47
C ALA A 57 -15.41 -12.06 1.13
N PHE A 58 -14.74 -12.42 0.05
CA PHE A 58 -15.12 -12.10 -1.33
C PHE A 58 -14.57 -13.16 -2.28
N ARG A 59 -15.07 -13.19 -3.52
CA ARG A 59 -14.63 -14.11 -4.56
C ARG A 59 -13.99 -13.35 -5.71
N ALA A 60 -12.86 -13.84 -6.19
CA ALA A 60 -12.18 -13.35 -7.40
C ALA A 60 -11.25 -14.43 -7.97
N TYR A 61 -10.93 -14.38 -9.26
CA TYR A 61 -10.07 -15.33 -9.96
C TYR A 61 -10.49 -16.78 -9.75
N GLY A 62 -11.80 -17.02 -9.68
CA GLY A 62 -12.38 -18.34 -9.44
C GLY A 62 -12.15 -18.91 -8.02
N ARG A 63 -11.59 -18.13 -7.08
CA ARG A 63 -11.31 -18.55 -5.70
C ARG A 63 -12.01 -17.66 -4.67
N ASP A 64 -12.30 -18.24 -3.50
CA ASP A 64 -12.81 -17.50 -2.35
C ASP A 64 -11.62 -16.99 -1.51
N PHE A 65 -11.65 -15.71 -1.17
CA PHE A 65 -10.72 -15.08 -0.25
C PHE A 65 -11.44 -14.82 1.06
N ARG A 66 -10.86 -15.28 2.18
CA ARG A 66 -11.40 -15.08 3.53
C ARG A 66 -10.33 -14.45 4.41
N LEU A 67 -10.40 -13.15 4.59
CA LEU A 67 -9.43 -12.37 5.35
C LEU A 67 -9.84 -12.31 6.82
N ARG A 68 -8.86 -12.46 7.71
CA ARG A 68 -8.98 -12.24 9.15
C ARG A 68 -8.14 -11.01 9.52
N LEU A 69 -8.83 -9.91 9.76
CA LEU A 69 -8.24 -8.58 9.91
C LEU A 69 -8.24 -8.12 11.36
N LYS A 70 -7.11 -7.53 11.81
CA LYS A 70 -6.97 -6.86 13.10
C LYS A 70 -6.49 -5.43 12.87
N ARG A 71 -6.96 -4.49 13.69
CA ARG A 71 -6.48 -3.11 13.64
C ARG A 71 -4.99 -3.10 13.97
N ASP A 72 -4.22 -2.40 13.15
CA ASP A 72 -2.76 -2.38 13.28
C ASP A 72 -2.18 -1.05 12.81
N SER A 73 -1.69 -0.28 13.78
CA SER A 73 -0.94 0.96 13.59
C SER A 73 0.51 0.83 14.05
N SER A 74 1.03 -0.39 14.25
CA SER A 74 2.37 -0.64 14.84
C SER A 74 3.54 -0.05 14.04
N MET A 75 3.32 0.22 12.76
CA MET A 75 4.27 0.90 11.87
C MET A 75 4.40 2.40 12.14
N PHE A 76 3.55 2.98 13.00
CA PHE A 76 3.55 4.40 13.33
C PHE A 76 3.99 4.57 14.80
N THR A 77 4.64 5.69 15.09
CA THR A 77 4.88 6.07 16.49
C THR A 77 3.59 6.52 17.16
N GLU A 78 3.56 6.50 18.50
CA GLU A 78 2.38 6.95 19.26
C GLU A 78 2.11 8.45 19.06
N ASP A 79 3.16 9.22 18.84
CA ASP A 79 3.16 10.65 18.54
C ASP A 79 3.17 10.97 17.04
N PHE A 80 2.74 10.02 16.20
CA PHE A 80 2.70 10.21 14.75
C PHE A 80 1.93 11.49 14.36
N THR A 81 2.56 12.30 13.49
CA THR A 81 1.96 13.54 12.99
C THR A 81 1.86 13.56 11.47
N LEU A 82 0.80 14.21 10.99
CA LEU A 82 0.63 14.57 9.59
C LEU A 82 0.84 16.08 9.44
N GLU A 83 1.82 16.46 8.62
CA GLU A 83 2.06 17.85 8.27
C GLU A 83 1.39 18.16 6.94
N THR A 84 0.56 19.20 6.92
CA THR A 84 -0.12 19.69 5.72
C THR A 84 0.12 21.18 5.55
N THR A 85 -0.32 21.74 4.43
CA THR A 85 -0.32 23.19 4.23
C THR A 85 -1.19 23.95 5.23
N GLU A 86 -2.12 23.27 5.89
CA GLU A 86 -3.00 23.82 6.93
C GLU A 86 -2.36 23.73 8.33
N GLY A 87 -1.19 23.09 8.45
CA GLY A 87 -0.46 22.89 9.70
C GLY A 87 -0.24 21.42 10.05
N VAL A 88 0.31 21.21 11.23
CA VAL A 88 0.57 19.88 11.82
C VAL A 88 -0.69 19.40 12.52
N THR A 89 -1.10 18.16 12.25
CA THR A 89 -2.27 17.55 12.87
C THR A 89 -1.97 16.11 13.29
N THR A 90 -2.62 15.66 14.36
CA THR A 90 -2.65 14.24 14.70
C THR A 90 -3.71 13.55 13.84
N GLN A 91 -3.40 12.35 13.37
CA GLN A 91 -4.32 11.58 12.54
C GLN A 91 -4.68 10.26 13.23
N GLU A 92 -5.97 9.98 13.23
CA GLU A 92 -6.56 8.74 13.71
C GLU A 92 -6.23 7.58 12.74
N LEU A 93 -5.67 6.48 13.27
CA LEU A 93 -5.09 5.38 12.48
C LEU A 93 -5.88 4.05 12.56
N SER A 94 -7.06 4.02 13.20
CA SER A 94 -7.85 2.80 13.38
C SER A 94 -8.50 2.26 12.11
N HIS A 95 -8.45 3.03 11.01
CA HIS A 95 -8.80 2.53 9.68
C HIS A 95 -7.75 1.56 9.14
N LEU A 96 -6.55 1.48 9.73
CA LEU A 96 -5.47 0.60 9.29
C LEU A 96 -5.62 -0.82 9.87
N TYR A 97 -5.45 -1.80 9.00
CA TYR A 97 -5.57 -3.22 9.34
C TYR A 97 -4.36 -4.02 8.85
N SER A 98 -4.06 -5.08 9.58
CA SER A 98 -3.20 -6.19 9.15
C SER A 98 -3.95 -7.50 9.33
N GLY A 99 -3.60 -8.51 8.56
CA GLY A 99 -4.28 -9.80 8.64
C GLY A 99 -3.62 -10.87 7.79
N HIS A 100 -4.36 -11.95 7.60
CA HIS A 100 -3.97 -13.09 6.77
C HIS A 100 -5.22 -13.75 6.18
N LEU A 101 -5.01 -14.65 5.23
CA LEU A 101 -6.06 -15.51 4.71
C LEU A 101 -6.27 -16.71 5.62
N GLU A 102 -7.53 -17.01 5.89
CA GLU A 102 -7.92 -18.24 6.57
C GLU A 102 -7.54 -19.46 5.71
N GLY A 103 -6.86 -20.43 6.32
CA GLY A 103 -6.46 -21.67 5.65
C GLY A 103 -5.23 -21.57 4.74
N GLU A 104 -4.59 -20.40 4.64
CA GLU A 104 -3.40 -20.21 3.79
C GLU A 104 -2.20 -19.73 4.62
N ASN A 105 -1.37 -20.68 5.05
CA ASN A 105 -0.17 -20.40 5.87
C ASN A 105 0.83 -19.52 5.12
N GLY A 106 1.44 -18.56 5.82
CA GLY A 106 2.39 -17.62 5.23
C GLY A 106 1.75 -16.49 4.42
N SER A 107 0.42 -16.47 4.30
CA SER A 107 -0.29 -15.31 3.73
C SER A 107 -0.28 -14.14 4.70
N PHE A 108 -0.24 -12.94 4.16
CA PHE A 108 -0.42 -11.72 4.94
C PHE A 108 -1.14 -10.67 4.10
N CYS A 109 -1.83 -9.75 4.76
CA CYS A 109 -2.40 -8.58 4.12
C CYS A 109 -2.21 -7.34 4.99
N HIS A 110 -2.01 -6.22 4.31
CA HIS A 110 -2.01 -4.90 4.91
C HIS A 110 -2.95 -4.02 4.10
N GLY A 111 -3.78 -3.25 4.78
CA GLY A 111 -4.74 -2.39 4.09
C GLY A 111 -5.44 -1.45 5.05
N ALA A 112 -6.49 -0.81 4.54
CA ALA A 112 -7.38 0.02 5.30
C ALA A 112 -8.84 -0.26 4.98
N ILE A 113 -9.70 0.02 5.95
CA ILE A 113 -11.16 0.03 5.76
C ILE A 113 -11.64 1.46 5.90
N THR A 114 -12.18 2.00 4.81
CA THR A 114 -12.79 3.34 4.76
C THR A 114 -14.18 3.21 4.16
N ASP A 115 -15.21 3.71 4.85
CA ASP A 115 -16.60 3.66 4.40
C ASP A 115 -17.08 2.27 3.95
N GLY A 116 -16.63 1.24 4.68
CA GLY A 116 -17.02 -0.14 4.40
C GLY A 116 -16.33 -0.75 3.18
N ARG A 117 -15.30 -0.09 2.63
CA ARG A 117 -14.47 -0.60 1.55
C ARG A 117 -13.06 -0.88 2.05
N PHE A 118 -12.59 -2.09 1.79
CA PHE A 118 -11.22 -2.50 2.00
C PHE A 118 -10.38 -2.11 0.79
N GLU A 119 -9.28 -1.42 1.02
CA GLU A 119 -8.19 -1.21 0.08
C GLU A 119 -6.91 -1.80 0.68
N GLY A 120 -6.09 -2.50 -0.11
CA GLY A 120 -4.97 -3.23 0.49
C GLY A 120 -4.15 -4.07 -0.47
N ILE A 121 -3.03 -4.54 0.07
CA ILE A 121 -2.17 -5.56 -0.52
C ILE A 121 -2.40 -6.90 0.18
N LEU A 122 -2.35 -7.97 -0.60
CA LEU A 122 -2.54 -9.34 -0.13
C LEU A 122 -1.47 -10.25 -0.73
N LYS A 123 -0.57 -10.74 0.12
CA LYS A 123 0.36 -11.81 -0.24
C LYS A 123 -0.32 -13.16 -0.07
N THR A 124 -0.24 -13.96 -1.12
CA THR A 124 -0.70 -15.35 -1.18
C THR A 124 0.44 -16.24 -1.66
N ASN A 125 0.23 -17.55 -1.60
CA ASN A 125 1.07 -18.58 -2.20
C ASN A 125 1.15 -18.44 -3.72
N SER A 126 0.11 -17.87 -4.35
CA SER A 126 0.05 -17.61 -5.79
C SER A 126 0.69 -16.28 -6.23
N GLY A 127 1.09 -15.42 -5.29
CA GLY A 127 1.64 -14.09 -5.59
C GLY A 127 0.93 -12.96 -4.84
N MET A 128 1.21 -11.71 -5.23
CA MET A 128 0.58 -10.51 -4.66
C MET A 128 -0.70 -10.14 -5.42
N PHE A 129 -1.73 -9.84 -4.65
CA PHE A 129 -2.96 -9.22 -5.10
C PHE A 129 -3.10 -7.82 -4.52
N TYR A 130 -3.68 -6.93 -5.29
CA TYR A 130 -3.95 -5.55 -4.95
C TYR A 130 -5.44 -5.29 -5.04
N ILE A 131 -5.99 -4.64 -4.02
CA ILE A 131 -7.39 -4.26 -3.96
C ILE A 131 -7.48 -2.75 -3.88
N GLU A 132 -8.17 -2.15 -4.85
CA GLU A 132 -8.28 -0.71 -4.98
C GLU A 132 -9.74 -0.26 -5.16
N PRO A 133 -10.11 0.93 -4.64
CA PRO A 133 -11.41 1.54 -4.94
C PRO A 133 -11.49 1.89 -6.42
N VAL A 134 -12.66 1.65 -7.01
CA VAL A 134 -12.87 1.84 -8.44
C VAL A 134 -12.78 3.30 -8.86
N GLU A 135 -13.04 4.22 -7.91
CA GLU A 135 -12.99 5.67 -8.11
C GLU A 135 -11.59 6.19 -8.50
N ARG A 136 -10.54 5.38 -8.33
CA ARG A 136 -9.18 5.71 -8.83
C ARG A 136 -9.09 5.64 -10.35
N TYR A 137 -10.03 4.96 -11.00
CA TYR A 137 -10.06 4.76 -12.43
C TYR A 137 -11.21 5.62 -12.97
N SER A 138 -10.90 6.89 -13.25
CA SER A 138 -11.86 7.86 -13.77
C SER A 138 -12.38 7.39 -15.13
N GLY A 139 -13.61 6.88 -15.15
CA GLY A 139 -14.33 6.50 -16.35
C GLY A 139 -15.62 7.29 -16.49
N PRO A 140 -16.12 7.53 -17.72
CA PRO A 140 -17.38 8.26 -17.95
C PRO A 140 -18.62 7.49 -17.48
N GLN A 141 -18.50 6.22 -17.12
CA GLN A 141 -19.62 5.38 -16.70
C GLN A 141 -19.34 4.75 -15.33
N PRO A 142 -20.35 4.71 -14.44
CA PRO A 142 -20.24 3.99 -13.19
C PRO A 142 -20.09 2.50 -13.45
N LEU A 143 -19.20 1.87 -12.68
CA LEU A 143 -18.94 0.43 -12.78
C LEU A 143 -19.85 -0.34 -11.81
N PRO A 144 -20.23 -1.58 -12.13
CA PRO A 144 -21.17 -2.38 -11.33
C PRO A 144 -20.55 -2.96 -10.04
N TYR A 145 -19.33 -2.56 -9.71
CA TYR A 145 -18.54 -3.01 -8.57
C TYR A 145 -17.87 -1.79 -7.91
N HIS A 146 -17.69 -1.85 -6.59
CA HIS A 146 -17.16 -0.73 -5.81
C HIS A 146 -15.63 -0.77 -5.65
N SER A 147 -15.04 -1.93 -5.91
CA SER A 147 -13.60 -2.15 -5.82
C SER A 147 -13.15 -3.02 -6.99
N ILE A 148 -11.85 -3.04 -7.23
CA ILE A 148 -11.23 -3.98 -8.16
C ILE A 148 -10.16 -4.79 -7.44
N ILE A 149 -9.83 -5.94 -8.01
CA ILE A 149 -8.69 -6.75 -7.60
C ILE A 149 -7.86 -7.16 -8.81
N TYR A 150 -6.55 -7.04 -8.70
CA TYR A 150 -5.62 -7.49 -9.73
C TYR A 150 -4.42 -8.20 -9.12
N HIS A 151 -3.85 -9.10 -9.91
CA HIS A 151 -2.65 -9.83 -9.55
C HIS A 151 -1.42 -9.08 -10.07
N GLN A 152 -0.28 -9.15 -9.37
CA GLN A 152 0.98 -8.51 -9.78
C GLN A 152 1.38 -8.79 -11.25
N LYS A 153 1.05 -9.97 -11.77
CA LYS A 153 1.37 -10.39 -13.14
C LYS A 153 0.54 -9.69 -14.22
N HIS A 154 -0.52 -9.00 -13.84
CA HIS A 154 -1.43 -8.28 -14.73
C HIS A 154 -1.18 -6.76 -14.70
N VAL A 155 -0.04 -6.35 -14.16
CA VAL A 155 0.48 -5.00 -14.25
C VAL A 155 1.61 -5.04 -15.27
N GLU A 156 1.57 -4.21 -16.32
CA GLU A 156 2.66 -4.18 -17.32
C GLU A 156 4.00 -3.76 -16.67
N THR A 157 4.97 -4.68 -16.65
CA THR A 157 6.28 -4.48 -16.03
C THR A 157 7.12 -3.39 -16.69
N PHE A 158 6.97 -3.18 -18.01
CA PHE A 158 7.68 -2.11 -18.74
C PHE A 158 7.32 -0.71 -18.22
N LEU A 159 6.19 -0.59 -17.53
CA LEU A 159 5.68 0.65 -16.97
C LEU A 159 5.86 0.70 -15.44
N GLN A 160 6.59 -0.23 -14.82
CA GLN A 160 6.96 -0.11 -13.40
C GLN A 160 7.96 1.04 -13.18
N LEU A 161 8.73 1.38 -14.23
CA LEU A 161 9.48 2.64 -14.33
C LEU A 161 8.55 3.81 -14.72
N ASP A 162 7.52 3.58 -15.55
CA ASP A 162 6.56 4.63 -15.92
C ASP A 162 5.50 4.94 -14.86
N LEU A 163 5.26 4.10 -13.85
CA LEU A 163 4.48 4.47 -12.67
C LEU A 163 5.30 5.39 -11.76
N ILE A 164 6.63 5.25 -11.79
CA ILE A 164 7.57 6.21 -11.21
C ILE A 164 7.57 7.49 -12.07
N LEU A 165 7.61 7.39 -13.41
CA LEU A 165 7.66 8.56 -14.31
C LEU A 165 6.30 9.24 -14.55
N ALA A 166 5.15 8.59 -14.36
CA ALA A 166 3.82 9.21 -14.50
C ALA A 166 3.42 10.02 -13.27
N VAL A 167 4.11 9.81 -12.13
CA VAL A 167 4.07 10.70 -10.96
C VAL A 167 4.89 11.98 -11.23
N PHE A 168 5.85 11.94 -12.16
CA PHE A 168 6.69 13.08 -12.54
C PHE A 168 6.51 13.42 -14.03
N PRO A 169 5.58 14.32 -14.43
CA PRO A 169 5.44 14.65 -15.84
C PRO A 169 6.79 15.14 -16.38
N ALA A 170 7.37 14.34 -17.28
CA ALA A 170 8.59 14.69 -17.99
C ALA A 170 8.26 15.89 -18.88
N GLY A 171 8.65 17.08 -18.43
CA GLY A 171 8.79 18.23 -19.31
C GLY A 171 9.87 17.95 -20.35
N PRO A 172 9.82 18.59 -21.54
CA PRO A 172 10.67 18.27 -22.68
C PRO A 172 12.18 18.49 -22.49
N ASP A 173 12.64 18.93 -21.31
CA ASP A 173 14.05 19.22 -21.00
C ASP A 173 14.62 18.43 -19.80
N TRP A 174 14.18 17.19 -19.54
CA TRP A 174 14.69 16.39 -18.40
C TRP A 174 15.56 15.19 -18.83
N PRO A 175 16.91 15.30 -18.81
CA PRO A 175 17.79 14.17 -19.04
C PRO A 175 17.89 13.31 -17.77
N GLY A 176 17.30 12.12 -17.81
CA GLY A 176 17.68 10.94 -17.01
C GLY A 176 17.76 11.07 -15.47
N GLY A 177 16.85 10.37 -14.77
CA GLY A 177 17.09 9.80 -13.44
C GLY A 177 17.16 10.78 -12.26
N CYS A 178 16.10 10.82 -11.46
CA CYS A 178 16.08 11.53 -10.17
C CYS A 178 16.80 10.74 -9.06
N VAL A 179 18.05 10.36 -9.25
CA VAL A 179 18.96 10.06 -8.13
C VAL A 179 20.36 10.51 -8.52
N ASN A 180 20.72 11.73 -8.14
CA ASN A 180 22.12 12.12 -8.12
C ASN A 180 22.72 11.55 -6.82
N ASP A 181 23.78 10.75 -6.91
CA ASP A 181 24.50 10.18 -5.76
C ASP A 181 24.82 11.25 -4.69
N SER A 182 25.05 12.49 -5.12
CA SER A 182 25.30 13.62 -4.22
C SER A 182 24.12 13.98 -3.31
N VAL A 183 22.86 13.78 -3.73
CA VAL A 183 21.64 14.04 -2.93
C VAL A 183 21.42 12.91 -1.91
N LEU A 184 21.63 11.67 -2.33
CA LEU A 184 21.61 10.51 -1.44
C LEU A 184 22.71 10.62 -0.38
N ASP A 185 23.90 11.07 -0.78
CA ASP A 185 25.02 11.38 0.12
C ASP A 185 24.76 12.59 1.01
N ARG A 186 23.96 13.56 0.58
CA ARG A 186 23.57 14.71 1.41
C ARG A 186 22.56 14.30 2.48
N MET A 187 21.61 13.42 2.13
CA MET A 187 20.68 12.81 3.08
C MET A 187 21.42 11.89 4.07
N ARG A 188 22.35 11.05 3.60
CA ARG A 188 23.24 10.24 4.45
C ARG A 188 24.08 11.11 5.39
N ARG A 189 24.67 12.20 4.91
CA ARG A 189 25.46 13.13 5.72
C ARG A 189 24.61 13.83 6.78
N SER A 190 23.40 14.28 6.43
CA SER A 190 22.45 14.90 7.38
C SER A 190 21.99 13.93 8.47
N MET A 191 21.70 12.67 8.11
CA MET A 191 21.39 11.60 9.09
C MET A 191 22.58 11.29 9.99
N ASN A 192 23.78 11.16 9.43
CA ASN A 192 25.00 10.92 10.20
C ASN A 192 25.31 12.08 11.17
N GLN A 193 25.07 13.32 10.76
CA GLN A 193 25.29 14.50 11.60
C GLN A 193 24.37 14.54 12.82
N ARG A 194 23.13 14.02 12.71
CA ARG A 194 22.20 13.89 13.84
C ARG A 194 22.50 12.68 14.74
N MET A 195 23.12 11.62 14.23
CA MET A 195 23.59 10.47 15.04
C MET A 195 24.80 10.78 15.91
N HIS A 196 25.62 11.79 15.57
CA HIS A 196 26.84 12.11 16.31
C HIS A 196 26.64 12.90 17.61
N LEU A 197 25.44 13.44 17.88
CA LEU A 197 25.17 14.24 19.09
C LEU A 197 24.73 13.42 20.32
N ASN A 198 24.59 12.09 20.22
CA ASN A 198 24.17 11.24 21.35
C ASN A 198 25.03 9.97 21.51
N ARG A 199 26.37 10.10 21.44
CA ARG A 199 27.27 9.03 21.93
C ARG A 199 27.46 9.16 23.43
N GLY A 200 26.50 8.63 24.18
CA GLY A 200 26.61 8.56 25.62
C GLY A 200 25.35 8.05 26.31
N ARG A 201 25.01 6.77 26.10
CA ARG A 201 24.30 5.90 27.07
C ARG A 201 24.13 4.51 26.47
N ARG A 202 24.33 3.48 27.30
CA ARG A 202 24.08 2.06 26.97
C ARG A 202 22.70 1.94 26.31
N LEU A 203 22.66 1.51 25.05
CA LEU A 203 21.42 1.35 24.29
C LEU A 203 20.85 -0.06 24.49
N ASN A 204 19.55 -0.11 24.77
CA ASN A 204 18.72 -1.29 24.60
C ASN A 204 18.92 -1.88 23.19
N THR A 205 18.85 -3.20 23.09
CA THR A 205 19.16 -4.02 21.91
C THR A 205 18.17 -3.90 20.73
N GLU A 206 17.39 -2.83 20.66
CA GLU A 206 16.47 -2.52 19.55
C GLU A 206 16.68 -1.07 19.11
N THR A 207 17.25 -0.88 17.92
CA THR A 207 17.38 0.45 17.30
C THR A 207 16.13 0.72 16.47
N THR A 208 15.20 1.53 16.97
CA THR A 208 14.08 2.00 16.13
C THR A 208 14.53 3.20 15.29
N CYS A 209 14.44 3.08 13.97
CA CYS A 209 14.64 4.17 13.02
C CYS A 209 13.32 4.89 12.77
N LEU A 210 13.30 6.21 13.00
CA LEU A 210 12.14 7.06 12.74
C LEU A 210 12.16 7.55 11.29
N LEU A 211 11.11 7.20 10.56
CA LEU A 211 10.92 7.60 9.17
C LEU A 211 10.11 8.90 9.10
N HIS A 212 10.64 9.84 8.33
CA HIS A 212 9.93 11.03 7.87
C HIS A 212 9.72 10.89 6.36
N ILE A 213 8.47 10.80 5.93
CA ILE A 213 8.12 10.70 4.51
C ILE A 213 7.48 12.01 4.05
N SER A 214 7.99 12.55 2.95
CA SER A 214 7.39 13.70 2.30
C SER A 214 6.77 13.28 0.98
N VAL A 215 5.49 13.54 0.79
CA VAL A 215 4.76 13.34 -0.47
C VAL A 215 4.41 14.69 -1.10
N ASP A 216 4.31 14.74 -2.41
CA ASP A 216 3.93 15.96 -3.10
C ASP A 216 2.39 16.19 -3.09
N HIS A 217 2.00 17.36 -3.59
CA HIS A 217 0.59 17.72 -3.72
C HIS A 217 -0.16 16.86 -4.76
N LEU A 218 0.53 16.27 -5.74
CA LEU A 218 -0.09 15.40 -6.77
C LEU A 218 -0.51 14.07 -6.16
N PHE A 219 0.32 13.51 -5.27
CA PHE A 219 0.01 12.34 -4.48
C PHE A 219 -1.24 12.56 -3.63
N TYR A 220 -1.30 13.69 -2.91
CA TYR A 220 -2.51 14.04 -2.15
C TYR A 220 -3.73 14.22 -3.06
N LYS A 221 -3.59 14.90 -4.20
CA LYS A 221 -4.66 15.08 -5.18
C LYS A 221 -5.17 13.75 -5.73
N ARG A 222 -4.29 12.78 -5.94
CA ARG A 222 -4.60 11.44 -6.44
C ARG A 222 -5.44 10.62 -5.44
N PHE A 223 -5.08 10.67 -4.16
CA PHE A 223 -5.74 9.86 -3.12
C PHE A 223 -6.87 10.60 -2.38
N GLY A 224 -6.93 11.93 -2.50
CA GLY A 224 -8.06 12.77 -2.13
C GLY A 224 -8.31 12.94 -0.63
N SER A 225 -7.67 12.16 0.24
CA SER A 225 -7.84 12.28 1.69
C SER A 225 -6.56 11.95 2.47
N ARG A 226 -6.44 12.55 3.66
CA ARG A 226 -5.35 12.28 4.61
C ARG A 226 -5.28 10.79 4.98
N LYS A 227 -6.43 10.14 5.21
CA LYS A 227 -6.54 8.71 5.50
C LYS A 227 -5.98 7.85 4.36
N ALA A 228 -6.36 8.14 3.12
CA ALA A 228 -5.87 7.42 1.96
C ALA A 228 -4.36 7.62 1.74
N VAL A 229 -3.83 8.84 1.94
CA VAL A 229 -2.38 9.09 1.86
C VAL A 229 -1.59 8.26 2.89
N THR A 230 -2.02 8.27 4.15
CA THR A 230 -1.36 7.46 5.20
C THR A 230 -1.44 5.97 4.90
N THR A 231 -2.59 5.47 4.42
CA THR A 231 -2.73 4.08 3.99
C THR A 231 -1.73 3.75 2.88
N GLN A 232 -1.60 4.62 1.88
CA GLN A 232 -0.73 4.38 0.73
C GLN A 232 0.74 4.39 1.09
N VAL A 233 1.17 5.40 1.84
CA VAL A 233 2.54 5.46 2.35
C VAL A 233 2.89 4.20 3.13
N ARG A 234 1.96 3.72 3.97
CA ARG A 234 2.12 2.45 4.69
C ARG A 234 2.28 1.28 3.73
N MET A 235 1.36 1.09 2.78
CA MET A 235 1.37 -0.05 1.87
C MET A 235 2.64 -0.10 1.00
N THR A 236 3.02 1.02 0.38
CA THR A 236 4.26 1.11 -0.42
C THR A 236 5.50 0.83 0.41
N SER A 237 5.52 1.28 1.66
CA SER A 237 6.64 1.02 2.55
C SER A 237 6.69 -0.42 3.04
N VAL A 238 5.54 -1.06 3.27
CA VAL A 238 5.48 -2.50 3.59
C VAL A 238 6.10 -3.31 2.46
N GLU A 239 5.77 -3.02 1.20
CA GLU A 239 6.36 -3.72 0.04
C GLU A 239 7.87 -3.55 -0.03
N ASN A 240 8.40 -2.34 0.27
CA ASN A 240 9.83 -2.06 0.15
C ASN A 240 10.65 -2.44 1.39
N ILE A 241 10.08 -2.37 2.60
CA ILE A 241 10.79 -2.60 3.88
C ILE A 241 10.78 -4.09 4.27
N LEU A 242 9.72 -4.86 3.93
CA LEU A 242 9.70 -6.30 4.21
C LEU A 242 10.56 -7.11 3.25
N CYS A 243 10.84 -6.62 2.04
CA CYS A 243 11.73 -7.31 1.10
C CYS A 243 13.17 -7.46 1.62
N HIS A 244 13.66 -6.57 2.50
CA HIS A 244 14.99 -6.73 3.10
C HIS A 244 15.05 -7.76 4.24
N ASN A 245 13.91 -8.11 4.85
CA ASN A 245 13.87 -9.08 5.96
C ASN A 245 13.44 -10.49 5.53
N CYS A 246 12.94 -10.69 4.31
CA CYS A 246 12.53 -11.99 3.80
C CYS A 246 13.68 -12.84 3.24
N ASP A 247 14.89 -12.29 3.07
CA ASP A 247 16.07 -13.04 2.56
C ASP A 247 16.87 -13.77 3.65
N ASN A 248 16.42 -13.76 4.90
CA ASN A 248 17.20 -14.32 6.02
C ASN A 248 17.04 -15.83 6.28
N THR A 249 16.32 -16.59 5.46
CA THR A 249 16.13 -18.04 5.67
C THR A 249 17.36 -18.90 5.32
N ARG A 250 18.57 -18.34 5.21
CA ARG A 250 19.81 -19.13 5.04
C ARG A 250 20.99 -18.73 5.94
N ALA A 251 20.83 -17.72 6.80
CA ALA A 251 21.95 -17.14 7.57
C ALA A 251 21.81 -17.26 9.10
N GLU A 252 20.88 -18.06 9.62
CA GLU A 252 20.86 -18.39 11.04
C GLU A 252 21.92 -19.45 11.36
N ARG A 253 23.13 -19.01 11.73
CA ARG A 253 23.95 -19.84 12.60
C ARG A 253 24.85 -19.14 13.62
N TYR A 254 25.17 -17.83 13.54
CA TYR A 254 26.14 -17.24 14.50
C TYR A 254 26.02 -15.74 14.86
N ALA A 255 24.85 -15.09 14.81
CA ALA A 255 24.72 -13.73 15.38
C ALA A 255 23.31 -13.44 15.92
N PRO A 256 23.17 -12.76 17.09
CA PRO A 256 21.88 -12.22 17.51
C PRO A 256 21.47 -11.13 16.51
N PRO A 257 20.28 -11.18 15.90
CA PRO A 257 19.88 -10.14 14.96
C PRO A 257 19.63 -8.85 15.74
N SER A 258 20.42 -7.81 15.48
CA SER A 258 20.02 -6.45 15.86
C SER A 258 18.86 -6.04 14.95
N TYR A 259 17.63 -6.37 15.35
CA TYR A 259 16.42 -6.01 14.62
C TYR A 259 16.23 -4.49 14.67
N THR A 260 16.64 -3.80 13.60
CA THR A 260 16.30 -2.38 13.43
C THR A 260 14.84 -2.29 13.00
N THR A 261 13.99 -1.76 13.87
CA THR A 261 12.57 -1.53 13.57
C THR A 261 12.39 -0.17 12.92
N HIS A 262 11.59 -0.07 11.86
CA HIS A 262 11.31 1.21 11.21
C HIS A 262 9.88 1.64 11.57
N LYS A 263 9.73 2.89 12.04
CA LYS A 263 8.41 3.47 12.37
C LYS A 263 8.24 4.84 11.76
N PHE A 264 7.06 5.15 11.25
CA PHE A 264 6.69 6.48 10.77
C PHE A 264 6.46 7.40 11.95
N GLY A 265 7.29 8.44 12.06
CA GLY A 265 7.07 9.55 12.99
C GLY A 265 6.29 10.69 12.34
N VAL A 266 6.57 10.97 11.06
CA VAL A 266 5.98 12.12 10.36
C VAL A 266 5.69 11.77 8.90
N ILE A 267 4.51 12.17 8.42
CA ILE A 267 4.21 12.27 6.98
C ILE A 267 3.90 13.72 6.63
N SER A 268 4.65 14.29 5.68
CA SER A 268 4.50 15.67 5.23
C SER A 268 3.92 15.73 3.82
N ILE A 269 2.88 16.54 3.61
CA ILE A 269 2.27 16.80 2.29
C ILE A 269 2.72 18.17 1.81
N GLN A 270 3.57 18.19 0.79
CA GLN A 270 4.15 19.42 0.26
C GLN A 270 3.14 20.24 -0.56
N ARG A 271 3.35 21.56 -0.58
CA ARG A 271 2.54 22.52 -1.34
C ARG A 271 2.89 22.47 -2.84
N MET A 272 1.96 22.91 -3.69
CA MET A 272 2.29 23.35 -5.04
C MET A 272 3.33 24.48 -4.94
N GLY A 273 4.47 24.35 -5.63
CA GLY A 273 5.67 25.14 -5.42
C GLY A 273 5.44 26.66 -5.30
N ARG A 274 6.10 27.26 -4.31
CA ARG A 274 6.97 28.40 -4.65
C ARG A 274 8.33 27.78 -4.93
N ASN A 275 8.98 28.17 -6.02
CA ASN A 275 10.36 27.79 -6.30
C ASN A 275 11.23 28.03 -5.06
N PRO A 276 12.27 27.20 -4.82
CA PRO A 276 13.25 27.51 -3.78
C PRO A 276 13.84 28.90 -4.07
N PRO A 277 14.06 29.75 -3.05
CA PRO A 277 14.72 31.03 -3.26
C PRO A 277 16.11 30.78 -3.85
N SER A 278 16.41 31.52 -4.91
CA SER A 278 17.69 31.60 -5.61
C SER A 278 18.85 31.92 -4.67
#